data_AF-X1IY70-F1
#
_entry.id   AF-X1IY70-F1
#
_cell.length_a   1.000
_cell.length_b   1.000
_cell.length_c   1.000
_cell.angle_alpha   90.00
_cell.angle_beta   90.00
_cell.angle_gamma   90.00
#
_symmetry.space_group_name_H-M   'P 1'
#
loop_
_entity.id
_entity.type
_entity.pdbx_description
1 polymer ?
#
loop_
_entity_poly.entity_id
_entity_poly.type
_entity_poly.pdbx_seq_one_letter_code
_entity_poly.pdbx_strand_id
1 'polypeptide(L)' 'MEHGRKIGIISTRLSGTDGVSLETSKWVKVLTSMGYKCYFFTGESDWPADQTYLLPEAHFSHSDIRGLRQDLFDD' A
#
# COMPACT_ATOMS: atom_id res chain seq x y z
N MET A 1 6.51 22.36 18.97
CA MET A 1 6.66 20.92 18.66
C MET A 1 6.26 20.75 17.22
N GLU A 2 7.22 20.55 16.32
CA GLU A 2 6.92 20.37 14.91
C GLU A 2 6.16 19.04 14.76
N HIS A 3 4.91 19.11 14.29
CA HIS A 3 4.12 17.90 14.04
C HIS A 3 4.79 17.18 12.87
N GLY A 4 5.49 16.08 13.13
CA GLY A 4 6.11 15.27 12.09
C GLY A 4 5.11 15.02 10.96
N ARG A 5 5.45 15.43 9.73
CA ARG A 5 4.50 15.39 8.62
C ARG A 5 4.11 13.93 8.35
N LYS A 6 2.86 13.72 7.96
CA LYS A 6 2.29 12.39 7.71
C LYS A 6 2.38 12.08 6.23
N ILE A 7 2.81 10.86 5.88
CA ILE A 7 2.91 10.37 4.50
C ILE A 7 1.95 9.21 4.32
N GLY A 8 1.12 9.26 3.27
CA GLY A 8 0.27 8.14 2.87
C GLY A 8 0.93 7.36 1.73
N ILE A 9 0.99 6.05 1.88
CA ILE A 9 1.46 5.12 0.85
C ILE A 9 0.26 4.30 0.38
N ILE A 10 -0.02 4.36 -0.92
CA ILE A 10 -1.18 3.73 -1.56
C ILE A 10 -0.68 2.68 -2.53
N SER A 11 -1.12 1.44 -2.36
CA SER A 11 -0.81 0.33 -3.28
C SER A 11 -1.93 -0.69 -3.22
N THR A 12 -2.17 -1.42 -4.31
CA THR A 12 -3.16 -2.50 -4.34
C THR A 12 -2.82 -3.63 -3.35
N ARG A 13 -1.53 -3.82 -3.07
CA ARG A 13 -0.99 -4.84 -2.16
C ARG A 13 0.34 -4.38 -1.55
N LEU A 14 0.54 -4.63 -0.25
CA LEU A 14 1.77 -4.39 0.52
C LEU A 14 2.03 -5.56 1.48
N SER A 15 2.29 -6.76 0.94
CA SER A 15 2.52 -7.98 1.72
C SER A 15 3.59 -8.87 1.07
N GLY A 16 4.34 -9.62 1.86
CA GLY A 16 5.36 -10.55 1.39
C GLY A 16 6.59 -9.85 0.78
N THR A 17 7.23 -10.54 -0.17
CA THR A 17 8.57 -10.20 -0.67
C THR A 17 8.60 -9.78 -2.14
N ASP A 18 7.47 -9.33 -2.68
CA ASP A 18 7.45 -8.75 -4.02
C ASP A 18 8.21 -7.42 -4.08
N GLY A 19 8.56 -6.99 -5.30
CA GLY A 19 9.35 -5.79 -5.52
C GLY A 19 8.73 -4.52 -4.91
N VAL A 20 7.42 -4.34 -5.02
CA VAL A 20 6.71 -3.16 -4.50
C VAL A 20 6.73 -3.14 -2.98
N SER A 21 6.49 -4.29 -2.33
CA SER A 21 6.52 -4.42 -0.87
C SER A 21 7.93 -4.16 -0.31
N LEU A 22 8.97 -4.71 -0.96
CA LEU A 22 10.37 -4.49 -0.55
C LEU A 22 10.82 -3.04 -0.76
N GLU A 23 10.45 -2.41 -1.86
CA GLU A 23 10.77 -1.00 -2.11
C GLU A 23 10.02 -0.05 -1.19
N THR A 24 8.74 -0.31 -0.93
CA THR A 24 7.95 0.42 0.07
C THR A 24 8.62 0.38 1.43
N SER A 25 9.11 -0.78 1.85
CA SER A 25 9.83 -0.94 3.13
C SER A 25 11.10 -0.08 3.20
N LYS A 26 11.86 0.03 2.11
CA LYS A 26 13.04 0.89 2.02
C LYS A 26 12.66 2.37 2.12
N TRP A 27 11.60 2.79 1.43
CA TRP A 27 11.10 4.17 1.49
C TRP A 27 10.58 4.54 2.89
N VAL A 28 9.78 3.67 3.51
CA VAL A 28 9.29 3.86 4.89
C VAL A 28 10.47 4.06 5.85
N LYS A 29 11.55 3.28 5.70
CA LYS A 29 12.76 3.44 6.51
C LYS A 29 13.40 4.82 6.34
N VAL A 30 13.58 5.28 5.11
CA VAL A 30 14.13 6.61 4.82
C VAL A 30 13.23 7.72 5.38
N LEU A 31 11.92 7.67 5.09
CA LEU A 31 10.96 8.67 5.55
C LEU A 31 10.87 8.74 7.08
N THR A 32 10.90 7.58 7.75
CA THR A 32 10.92 7.52 9.22
C THR A 32 12.20 8.13 9.78
N SER A 33 13.36 7.89 9.16
CA SER A 33 14.63 8.52 9.56
C SER A 33 14.65 10.04 9.38
N MET A 34 13.81 10.56 8.48
CA MET A 34 13.61 12.01 8.28
C MET A 34 12.55 12.60 9.23
N GLY A 35 11.98 11.81 10.14
CA GLY A 35 10.97 12.26 11.11
C GLY A 35 9.53 12.24 10.62
N TYR A 36 9.25 11.61 9.48
CA TYR A 36 7.88 11.43 8.99
C TYR A 36 7.21 10.20 9.59
N LYS A 37 5.88 10.25 9.74
CA LYS A 37 5.06 9.08 10.08
C LYS A 37 4.33 8.57 8.85
N CYS A 38 4.53 7.30 8.51
CA CYS A 38 3.90 6.67 7.36
C CYS A 38 2.57 6.00 7.74
N TYR A 39 1.62 6.02 6.81
CA TYR A 39 0.34 5.34 6.87
C TYR A 39 0.08 4.65 5.53
N PHE A 40 -0.74 3.61 5.53
CA PHE A 40 -0.90 2.72 4.39
C PHE A 40 -2.38 2.63 3.99
N PHE A 41 -2.65 2.59 2.69
CA PHE A 41 -3.92 2.18 2.12
C PHE A 41 -3.65 1.03 1.16
N THR A 42 -4.28 -0.12 1.38
CA THR A 42 -4.03 -1.29 0.54
C THR A 42 -5.11 -2.35 0.63
N GLY A 43 -5.16 -3.28 -0.34
CA GLY A 43 -6.08 -4.42 -0.33
C GLY A 43 -5.55 -5.66 0.40
N GLU A 44 -4.25 -5.73 0.66
CA GLU A 44 -3.61 -6.77 1.46
C GLU A 44 -2.34 -6.16 2.09
N SER A 45 -2.12 -6.35 3.40
CA SER A 45 -1.06 -5.68 4.15
C SER A 45 -0.40 -6.59 5.18
N ASP A 46 0.93 -6.51 5.26
CA ASP A 46 1.70 -7.00 6.42
C ASP A 46 2.00 -5.90 7.44
N TRP A 47 1.59 -4.66 7.16
CA TRP A 47 1.86 -3.51 8.02
C TRP A 47 0.90 -3.45 9.24
N PRO A 48 1.31 -2.77 10.33
CA PRO A 48 0.47 -2.62 11.52
C PRO A 48 -0.93 -2.06 11.20
N ALA A 49 -1.95 -2.68 11.78
CA ALA A 49 -3.35 -2.32 11.54
C ALA A 49 -3.71 -0.90 12.02
N ASP A 50 -3.01 -0.37 13.03
CA ASP A 50 -3.20 0.99 13.55
C ASP A 50 -2.67 2.08 12.59
N GLN A 51 -1.91 1.70 11.57
CA GLN A 51 -1.34 2.58 10.54
C GLN A 51 -1.87 2.27 9.15
N THR A 52 -2.74 1.27 9.01
CA THR A 52 -3.18 0.74 7.73
C THR A 52 -4.69 0.82 7.61
N TYR A 53 -5.14 1.46 6.54
CA TYR A 53 -6.50 1.31 6.04
C TYR A 53 -6.52 0.15 5.04
N LEU A 54 -7.01 -1.01 5.49
CA LEU A 54 -7.16 -2.19 4.65
C LEU A 54 -8.53 -2.16 3.96
N LEU A 55 -8.53 -2.14 2.62
CA LEU A 55 -9.73 -2.19 1.80
C LEU A 55 -9.59 -3.32 0.77
N PRO A 56 -10.16 -4.51 1.02
CA PRO A 56 -9.99 -5.69 0.15
C PRO A 56 -10.28 -5.43 -1.34
N GLU A 57 -11.20 -4.51 -1.65
CA GLU A 57 -11.56 -4.07 -2.99
C GLU A 57 -10.40 -3.44 -3.75
N ALA A 58 -9.41 -2.89 -3.06
CA ALA A 58 -8.20 -2.33 -3.67
C ALA A 58 -7.22 -3.42 -4.16
N HIS A 59 -7.42 -4.69 -3.79
CA HIS A 59 -6.54 -5.78 -4.23
C HIS A 59 -6.77 -6.10 -5.70
N PHE A 60 -5.72 -6.22 -6.51
CA PHE A 60 -5.85 -6.44 -7.97
C PHE A 60 -6.59 -7.74 -8.36
N SER A 61 -6.64 -8.71 -7.45
CA SER A 61 -7.44 -9.95 -7.61
C SER A 61 -8.91 -9.81 -7.23
N HIS A 62 -9.37 -8.65 -6.75
CA HIS A 62 -10.78 -8.39 -6.46
C HIS A 62 -11.63 -8.60 -7.73
N SER A 63 -12.84 -9.13 -7.58
CA SER A 63 -13.71 -9.50 -8.70
C SER A 63 -13.93 -8.35 -9.67
N ASP A 64 -14.16 -7.15 -9.14
CA ASP A 64 -14.50 -5.98 -9.95
C ASP A 64 -13.29 -5.50 -10.76
N ILE A 65 -12.08 -5.52 -10.16
CA ILE A 65 -10.84 -5.18 -10.86
C ILE A 65 -10.52 -6.23 -11.91
N ARG A 66 -10.70 -7.51 -11.60
CA ARG A 66 -10.50 -8.58 -12.58
C ARG A 66 -11.48 -8.49 -13.75
N GLY A 67 -12.75 -8.18 -13.48
CA GLY A 67 -13.76 -7.96 -14.52
C GLY A 67 -13.37 -6.80 -15.43
N LEU A 68 -12.97 -5.66 -14.86
CA LEU A 68 -12.46 -4.52 -15.63
C LEU A 68 -11.20 -4.85 -16.42
N ARG A 69 -10.26 -5.57 -15.83
CA ARG A 69 -9.02 -5.97 -16.51
C ARG A 69 -9.32 -6.85 -17.73
N GLN A 70 -10.24 -7.80 -17.57
CA GLN A 70 -10.65 -8.66 -18.68
C GLN A 70 -11.31 -7.84 -19.79
N ASP A 71 -12.30 -7.01 -19.44
CA ASP A 71 -13.01 -6.14 -20.40
C ASP A 71 -12.09 -5.17 -21.16
N LEU A 72 -11.02 -4.69 -20.53
CA LEU A 72 -10.12 -3.70 -21.12
C LEU A 72 -8.92 -4.29 -21.88
N PHE A 73 -8.48 -5.51 -21.55
CA PHE A 73 -7.18 -6.02 -22.02
C PHE A 73 -7.20 -7.46 -22.55
N ASP A 74 -8.24 -8.25 -22.28
CA ASP A 74 -8.32 -9.65 -22.68
C ASP A 74 -9.56 -9.84 -23.59
N ASP A 75 -9.40 -9.56 -24.89
CA ASP A 75 -10.39 -9.87 -25.96
C ASP A 75 -10.66 -11.38 -26.07
#